data_AF-A0A9D4ZU97-F1
#
_entry.id   AF-A0A9D4ZU97-F1
#
_cell.length_a   1.000
_cell.length_b   1.000
_cell.length_c   1.000
_cell.angle_alpha   90.00
_cell.angle_beta   90.00
_cell.angle_gamma   90.00
#
_symmetry.space_group_name_H-M   'P 1'
#
loop_
_entity.id
_entity.type
_entity.pdbx_description
1 polymer ?
#
loop_
_entity_poly.entity_id
_entity_poly.type
_entity_poly.pdbx_seq_one_letter_code
_entity_poly.pdbx_strand_id
1 'polypeptide(L)'
;KGSTHPQVAIPESVEHFHEDLGSVSNKSSFGAIVYALDEFPDAKPETLKKTQLILQQFKYQIDKGVPIIGAGAGTGISAKCEEAGGVDLIVLYNSGRFRMAGRGSLAGLLPFADANAVVLDMANEVLPVVKKLPVLAGVCATDPFRRMDHFLKQVESIGFSGVQNFPTVGLFDGNFRQNLEETGMGYNLEVETIQKAHKLGLLTTPYAFNQREAIEMAKVGADIIVAHMGLTTTGSIGAKNCCFP
;
A
#
# COMPACT_ATOMS: atom_id res chain seq x y z
N LYS A 1 -25.32 -40.37 -17.09
CA LYS A 1 -25.35 -39.00 -17.68
C LYS A 1 -24.12 -38.28 -17.15
N GLY A 2 -23.04 -38.27 -17.94
CA GLY A 2 -21.80 -37.60 -17.57
C GLY A 2 -21.90 -36.10 -17.82
N SER A 3 -21.48 -35.30 -16.84
CA SER A 3 -21.22 -33.88 -17.03
C SER A 3 -19.72 -33.64 -16.89
N THR A 4 -19.09 -33.33 -18.01
CA THR A 4 -17.72 -32.84 -18.14
C THR A 4 -17.62 -31.45 -17.51
N HIS A 5 -16.95 -31.35 -16.37
CA HIS A 5 -16.48 -30.06 -15.85
C HIS A 5 -15.16 -29.71 -16.55
N PRO A 6 -15.01 -28.49 -17.12
CA PRO A 6 -13.72 -28.05 -17.60
C PRO A 6 -12.80 -27.78 -16.39
N GLN A 7 -11.67 -28.48 -16.35
CA GLN A 7 -10.59 -28.22 -15.38
C GLN A 7 -10.04 -26.81 -15.63
N VAL A 8 -10.18 -25.95 -14.63
CA VAL A 8 -9.53 -24.63 -14.62
C VAL A 8 -8.04 -24.86 -14.36
N ALA A 9 -7.21 -24.46 -15.31
CA ALA A 9 -5.75 -24.54 -15.19
C ALA A 9 -5.27 -23.63 -14.06
N ILE A 10 -4.47 -24.20 -13.16
CA ILE A 10 -3.79 -23.53 -12.06
C ILE A 10 -2.55 -22.84 -12.68
N PRO A 11 -2.31 -21.53 -12.49
CA PRO A 11 -1.07 -20.92 -12.95
C PRO A 11 0.11 -21.45 -12.12
N GLU A 12 1.12 -21.94 -12.82
CA GLU A 12 2.34 -22.49 -12.25
C GLU A 12 3.15 -21.43 -11.49
N SER A 13 3.84 -21.92 -10.45
CA SER A 13 4.50 -21.18 -9.39
C SER A 13 5.81 -20.49 -9.78
N VAL A 14 6.21 -19.57 -8.89
CA VAL A 14 7.43 -18.72 -8.85
C VAL A 14 8.76 -19.43 -9.11
N GLU A 15 8.83 -20.76 -9.10
CA GLU A 15 10.08 -21.51 -9.26
C GLU A 15 10.59 -21.59 -10.71
N HIS A 16 9.72 -21.41 -11.72
CA HIS A 16 10.15 -21.41 -13.13
C HIS A 16 10.75 -20.07 -13.61
N PHE A 17 10.71 -19.00 -12.81
CA PHE A 17 11.28 -17.70 -13.21
C PHE A 17 12.80 -17.70 -13.36
N HIS A 18 13.51 -18.68 -12.78
CA HIS A 18 14.97 -18.75 -12.88
C HIS A 18 15.49 -19.29 -14.21
N GLU A 19 14.70 -20.05 -14.98
CA GLU A 19 15.15 -20.63 -16.25
C GLU A 19 14.84 -19.75 -17.48
N ASP A 20 13.76 -18.97 -17.44
CA ASP A 20 13.30 -18.20 -18.61
C ASP A 20 13.96 -16.83 -18.82
N LEU A 21 14.82 -16.39 -17.90
CA LEU A 21 15.62 -15.16 -18.07
C LEU A 21 16.72 -15.29 -19.14
N GLY A 22 17.00 -16.51 -19.63
CA GLY A 22 18.06 -16.79 -20.59
C GLY A 22 17.76 -16.47 -22.06
N SER A 23 16.50 -16.22 -22.46
CA SER A 23 16.16 -16.18 -23.89
C SER A 23 15.19 -15.09 -24.38
N VAL A 24 14.80 -14.12 -23.57
CA VAL A 24 13.90 -13.05 -24.05
C VAL A 24 14.69 -11.85 -24.59
N SER A 25 15.25 -12.05 -25.77
CA SER A 25 15.69 -10.99 -26.68
C SER A 25 14.50 -10.58 -27.57
N ASN A 26 13.70 -9.58 -27.14
CA ASN A 26 13.20 -8.49 -28.01
C ASN A 26 12.12 -7.62 -27.32
N LYS A 27 12.46 -6.34 -27.16
CA LYS A 27 11.58 -5.14 -27.30
C LYS A 27 10.23 -5.14 -26.55
N SER A 28 10.26 -4.76 -25.27
CA SER A 28 9.26 -3.83 -24.72
C SER A 28 9.97 -2.54 -24.28
N SER A 29 9.48 -1.41 -24.75
CA SER A 29 10.16 -0.10 -24.69
C SER A 29 9.75 0.73 -23.47
N PHE A 30 9.70 0.13 -22.29
CA PHE A 30 9.65 0.84 -21.01
C PHE A 30 10.80 0.31 -20.14
N GLY A 31 11.78 1.17 -19.87
CA GLY A 31 13.02 0.80 -19.19
C GLY A 31 12.80 -0.01 -17.91
N ALA A 32 13.66 -1.00 -17.69
CA ALA A 32 13.78 -1.68 -16.42
C ALA A 32 13.87 -0.63 -15.31
N ILE A 33 13.05 -0.72 -14.26
CA ILE A 33 13.22 0.13 -13.08
C ILE A 33 14.52 -0.32 -12.44
N VAL A 34 15.55 0.50 -12.60
CA VAL A 34 16.84 0.33 -11.95
C VAL A 34 16.93 1.47 -10.96
N TYR A 35 16.70 1.18 -9.67
CA TYR A 35 17.12 2.08 -8.61
C TYR A 35 18.61 1.85 -8.39
N ALA A 36 19.41 2.83 -8.75
CA ALA A 36 20.84 2.73 -8.54
C ALA A 36 21.14 2.96 -7.04
N LEU A 37 22.01 2.14 -6.42
CA LEU A 37 22.25 2.19 -4.97
C LEU A 37 22.81 3.55 -4.52
N ASP A 38 23.49 4.25 -5.41
CA ASP A 38 24.01 5.61 -5.22
C ASP A 38 22.91 6.68 -5.13
N GLU A 39 21.72 6.42 -5.69
CA GLU A 39 20.55 7.30 -5.56
C GLU A 39 19.81 7.12 -4.22
N PHE A 40 20.07 6.02 -3.50
CA PHE A 40 19.42 5.64 -2.24
C PHE A 40 20.43 5.38 -1.11
N PRO A 41 21.19 6.40 -0.67
CA PRO A 41 22.26 6.24 0.31
C PRO A 41 21.78 5.76 1.69
N ASP A 42 20.51 6.04 2.04
CA ASP A 42 19.91 5.68 3.32
C ASP A 42 19.18 4.33 3.28
N ALA A 43 19.01 3.73 2.11
CA ALA A 43 18.28 2.48 1.93
C ALA A 43 19.15 1.26 2.25
N LYS A 44 18.53 0.24 2.86
CA LYS A 44 19.17 -1.08 2.91
C LYS A 44 19.14 -1.70 1.51
N PRO A 45 20.23 -2.31 1.04
CA PRO A 45 20.27 -2.96 -0.28
C PRO A 45 19.18 -4.01 -0.47
N GLU A 46 18.86 -4.76 0.59
CA GLU A 46 17.83 -5.80 0.58
C GLU A 46 16.42 -5.22 0.38
N THR A 47 16.09 -4.14 1.10
CA THR A 47 14.81 -3.43 0.98
C THR A 47 14.64 -2.87 -0.42
N LEU A 48 15.67 -2.19 -0.94
CA LEU A 48 15.63 -1.63 -2.29
C LEU A 48 15.46 -2.71 -3.36
N LYS A 49 16.22 -3.81 -3.25
CA LYS A 49 16.10 -4.96 -4.17
C LYS A 49 14.70 -5.58 -4.11
N LYS A 50 14.11 -5.70 -2.92
CA LYS A 50 12.73 -6.21 -2.75
C LYS A 50 11.74 -5.32 -3.50
N THR A 51 11.82 -4.01 -3.32
CA THR A 51 10.94 -3.04 -4.00
C THR A 51 11.10 -3.10 -5.53
N GLN A 52 12.34 -3.18 -6.04
CA GLN A 52 12.60 -3.34 -7.47
C GLN A 52 11.94 -4.59 -8.04
N LEU A 53 12.07 -5.74 -7.37
CA LEU A 53 11.46 -6.99 -7.82
C LEU A 53 9.93 -6.89 -7.87
N ILE A 54 9.32 -6.30 -6.84
CA ILE A 54 7.87 -6.07 -6.80
C ILE A 54 7.43 -5.20 -8.00
N LEU A 55 8.12 -4.08 -8.25
CA LEU A 55 7.77 -3.18 -9.34
C LEU A 55 8.00 -3.78 -10.73
N GLN A 56 9.04 -4.59 -10.90
CA GLN A 56 9.27 -5.35 -12.13
C GLN A 56 8.13 -6.35 -12.38
N GLN A 57 7.68 -7.05 -11.34
CA GLN A 57 6.52 -7.95 -11.46
C GLN A 57 5.25 -7.19 -11.82
N PHE A 58 4.98 -6.03 -11.20
CA PHE A 58 3.81 -5.22 -11.54
C PHE A 58 3.87 -4.69 -12.98
N LYS A 59 5.02 -4.18 -13.41
CA LYS A 59 5.20 -3.76 -14.82
C LYS A 59 4.98 -4.90 -15.80
N TYR A 60 5.50 -6.09 -15.50
CA TYR A 60 5.27 -7.28 -16.33
C TYR A 60 3.79 -7.64 -16.47
N GLN A 61 3.02 -7.53 -15.39
CA GLN A 61 1.57 -7.76 -15.43
C GLN A 61 0.84 -6.68 -16.25
N ILE A 62 1.21 -5.41 -16.07
CA ILE A 62 0.68 -4.28 -16.86
C ILE A 62 0.97 -4.47 -18.35
N ASP A 63 2.18 -4.88 -18.71
CA ASP A 63 2.59 -5.14 -20.10
C ASP A 63 1.78 -6.28 -20.75
N LYS A 64 1.27 -7.21 -19.92
CA LYS A 64 0.35 -8.29 -20.34
C LYS A 64 -1.12 -7.89 -20.34
N GLY A 65 -1.44 -6.63 -19.99
CA GLY A 65 -2.81 -6.17 -19.84
C GLY A 65 -3.54 -6.74 -18.62
N VAL A 66 -2.81 -7.27 -17.64
CA VAL A 66 -3.36 -7.77 -16.38
C VAL A 66 -3.36 -6.62 -15.37
N PRO A 67 -4.51 -6.29 -14.75
CA PRO A 67 -4.59 -5.20 -13.78
C PRO A 67 -3.88 -5.55 -12.47
N ILE A 68 -3.33 -4.53 -11.79
CA ILE A 68 -2.78 -4.66 -10.45
C ILE A 68 -3.88 -4.42 -9.41
N ILE A 69 -4.09 -5.39 -8.52
CA ILE A 69 -5.15 -5.40 -7.51
C ILE A 69 -4.53 -5.35 -6.12
N GLY A 70 -4.70 -4.22 -5.43
CA GLY A 70 -4.37 -4.09 -4.00
C GLY A 70 -5.60 -4.33 -3.13
N ALA A 71 -5.41 -5.02 -2.00
CA ALA A 71 -6.46 -5.26 -1.00
C ALA A 71 -6.06 -4.76 0.39
N GLY A 72 -7.06 -4.48 1.22
CA GLY A 72 -6.87 -4.02 2.59
C GLY A 72 -7.32 -5.06 3.60
N ALA A 73 -6.38 -5.69 4.31
CA ALA A 73 -6.70 -6.71 5.30
C ALA A 73 -6.87 -6.12 6.71
N GLY A 74 -7.95 -6.52 7.39
CA GLY A 74 -8.21 -6.14 8.79
C GLY A 74 -7.84 -7.21 9.82
N THR A 75 -7.58 -8.44 9.37
CA THR A 75 -7.23 -9.61 10.21
C THR A 75 -6.32 -10.55 9.41
N GLY A 76 -5.62 -11.46 10.11
CA GLY A 76 -4.81 -12.49 9.45
C GLY A 76 -5.60 -13.40 8.51
N ILE A 77 -6.85 -13.76 8.84
CA ILE A 77 -7.67 -14.60 7.95
C ILE A 77 -8.07 -13.85 6.67
N SER A 78 -8.37 -12.54 6.76
CA SER A 78 -8.60 -11.70 5.57
C SER A 78 -7.37 -11.71 4.66
N ALA A 79 -6.19 -11.45 5.21
CA ALA A 79 -4.95 -11.42 4.44
C ALA A 79 -4.64 -12.78 3.76
N LYS A 80 -4.87 -13.88 4.47
CA LYS A 80 -4.69 -15.24 3.92
C LYS A 80 -5.66 -15.52 2.76
N CYS A 81 -6.92 -15.10 2.90
CA CYS A 81 -7.92 -15.25 1.84
C CYS A 81 -7.62 -14.33 0.64
N GLU A 82 -7.14 -13.12 0.87
CA GLU A 82 -6.70 -12.18 -0.17
C GLU A 82 -5.52 -12.75 -0.96
N GLU A 83 -4.51 -13.31 -0.28
CA GLU A 83 -3.39 -14.00 -0.93
C GLU A 83 -3.85 -15.19 -1.79
N ALA A 84 -4.75 -16.02 -1.26
CA ALA A 84 -5.33 -17.13 -2.01
C ALA A 84 -6.19 -16.66 -3.20
N GLY A 85 -6.77 -15.46 -3.10
CA GLY A 85 -7.56 -14.81 -4.14
C GLY A 85 -6.73 -14.19 -5.26
N GLY A 86 -5.40 -14.15 -5.14
CA GLY A 86 -4.50 -13.65 -6.16
C GLY A 86 -4.40 -12.13 -6.23
N VAL A 87 -4.54 -11.43 -5.10
CA VAL A 87 -4.22 -9.99 -5.05
C VAL A 87 -2.71 -9.78 -5.20
N ASP A 88 -2.31 -8.58 -5.63
CA ASP A 88 -0.91 -8.25 -5.90
C ASP A 88 -0.18 -7.64 -4.70
N LEU A 89 -0.93 -6.98 -3.83
CA LEU A 89 -0.41 -6.38 -2.59
C LEU A 89 -1.50 -6.28 -1.53
N ILE A 90 -1.07 -6.28 -0.27
CA ILE A 90 -1.94 -6.13 0.90
C ILE A 90 -1.53 -4.88 1.67
N VAL A 91 -2.49 -4.08 2.12
CA VAL A 91 -2.24 -2.94 3.01
C VAL A 91 -2.93 -3.16 4.36
N LEU A 92 -2.22 -2.92 5.45
CA LEU A 92 -2.72 -3.00 6.81
C LEU A 92 -2.89 -1.63 7.42
N TYR A 93 -4.03 -1.36 8.04
CA TYR A 93 -4.25 -0.15 8.81
C TYR A 93 -5.43 -0.33 9.79
N ASN A 94 -5.51 0.58 10.76
CA ASN A 94 -6.50 0.57 11.83
C ASN A 94 -7.97 0.48 11.32
N SER A 95 -8.34 1.20 10.26
CA SER A 95 -9.69 1.09 9.68
C SER A 95 -10.01 -0.31 9.16
N GLY A 96 -9.02 -1.09 8.70
CA GLY A 96 -9.20 -2.50 8.36
C GLY A 96 -9.67 -3.29 9.58
N ARG A 97 -8.95 -3.19 10.70
CA ARG A 97 -9.31 -3.84 11.97
C ARG A 97 -10.68 -3.38 12.47
N PHE A 98 -10.97 -2.08 12.40
CA PHE A 98 -12.25 -1.52 12.86
C PHE A 98 -13.43 -1.98 12.00
N ARG A 99 -13.25 -2.09 10.68
CA ARG A 99 -14.25 -2.69 9.78
C ARG A 99 -14.55 -4.14 10.17
N MET A 100 -13.51 -4.92 10.45
CA MET A 100 -13.67 -6.31 10.88
C MET A 100 -14.30 -6.44 12.28
N ALA A 101 -14.24 -5.39 13.09
CA ALA A 101 -14.97 -5.27 14.35
C ALA A 101 -16.41 -4.72 14.19
N GLY A 102 -16.89 -4.52 12.95
CA GLY A 102 -18.23 -4.01 12.68
C GLY A 102 -18.39 -2.50 12.90
N ARG A 103 -17.35 -1.70 12.60
CA ARG A 103 -17.39 -0.23 12.66
C ARG A 103 -17.18 0.36 11.26
N GLY A 104 -17.62 1.61 11.05
CA GLY A 104 -17.45 2.31 9.78
C GLY A 104 -15.99 2.67 9.49
N SER A 105 -15.62 2.80 8.21
CA SER A 105 -14.24 3.08 7.77
C SER A 105 -13.67 4.38 8.34
N LEU A 106 -14.50 5.38 8.59
CA LEU A 106 -14.06 6.67 9.17
C LEU A 106 -13.68 6.57 10.65
N ALA A 107 -13.99 5.48 11.34
CA ALA A 107 -13.58 5.27 12.72
C ALA A 107 -12.04 5.31 12.88
N GLY A 108 -11.29 4.92 11.84
CA GLY A 108 -9.82 4.98 11.89
C GLY A 108 -9.25 6.40 11.78
N LEU A 109 -10.06 7.40 11.42
CA LEU A 109 -9.67 8.80 11.37
C LEU A 109 -9.98 9.54 12.68
N LEU A 110 -10.64 8.87 13.63
CA LEU A 110 -11.11 9.45 14.88
C LEU A 110 -10.23 9.00 16.06
N PRO A 111 -10.25 9.71 17.21
CA PRO A 111 -9.37 9.45 18.35
C PRO A 111 -9.81 8.22 19.17
N PHE A 112 -10.05 7.09 18.50
CA PHE A 112 -10.42 5.83 19.13
C PHE A 112 -9.20 4.94 19.40
N ALA A 113 -8.11 5.11 18.65
CA ALA A 113 -6.84 4.45 18.90
C ALA A 113 -5.68 5.18 18.21
N ASP A 114 -4.46 4.95 18.69
CA ASP A 114 -3.23 5.29 17.96
C ASP A 114 -3.12 4.39 16.71
N ALA A 115 -3.30 4.98 15.53
CA ALA A 115 -3.26 4.28 14.25
C ALA A 115 -1.91 3.60 13.98
N ASN A 116 -0.81 4.28 14.32
CA ASN A 116 0.55 3.78 14.12
C ASN A 116 0.85 2.61 15.07
N ALA A 117 0.38 2.67 16.33
CA ALA A 117 0.51 1.52 17.24
C ALA A 117 -0.34 0.32 16.77
N VAL A 118 -1.57 0.56 16.30
CA VAL A 118 -2.46 -0.50 15.82
C VAL A 118 -1.86 -1.25 14.63
N VAL A 119 -1.26 -0.55 13.64
CA VAL A 119 -0.66 -1.25 12.49
C VAL A 119 0.53 -2.12 12.88
N LEU A 120 1.35 -1.70 13.86
CA LEU A 120 2.43 -2.53 14.38
C LEU A 120 1.91 -3.78 15.10
N ASP A 121 0.83 -3.65 15.86
CA ASP A 121 0.19 -4.79 16.52
C ASP A 121 -0.40 -5.78 15.49
N MET A 122 -1.09 -5.26 14.47
CA MET A 122 -1.64 -6.05 13.35
C MET A 122 -0.57 -6.81 12.57
N ALA A 123 0.68 -6.33 12.55
CA ALA A 123 1.77 -7.00 11.86
C ALA A 123 1.97 -8.44 12.38
N ASN A 124 1.83 -8.67 13.69
CA ASN A 124 1.97 -9.98 14.31
C ASN A 124 0.88 -10.97 13.87
N GLU A 125 -0.29 -10.47 13.50
CA GLU A 125 -1.42 -11.30 13.03
C GLU A 125 -1.29 -11.67 11.55
N VAL A 126 -0.67 -10.80 10.75
CA VAL A 126 -0.72 -10.88 9.28
C VAL A 126 0.59 -11.36 8.67
N LEU A 127 1.73 -10.78 9.05
CA LEU A 127 3.01 -11.09 8.41
C LEU A 127 3.38 -12.58 8.52
N PRO A 128 3.07 -13.30 9.63
CA PRO A 128 3.35 -14.74 9.70
C PRO A 128 2.50 -15.59 8.76
N VAL A 129 1.32 -15.11 8.33
CA VAL A 129 0.38 -15.91 7.53
C VAL A 129 0.46 -15.65 6.04
N VAL A 130 0.88 -14.45 5.62
CA VAL A 130 1.12 -14.09 4.20
C VAL A 130 2.52 -14.55 3.80
N LYS A 131 2.66 -15.25 2.67
CA LYS A 131 3.92 -15.92 2.30
C LYS A 131 4.63 -15.31 1.11
N LYS A 132 3.89 -14.83 0.12
CA LYS A 132 4.42 -14.44 -1.20
C LYS A 132 4.20 -12.97 -1.51
N LEU A 133 3.14 -12.37 -0.97
CA LEU A 133 2.75 -11.02 -1.34
C LEU A 133 3.44 -9.94 -0.51
N PRO A 134 3.71 -8.76 -1.10
CA PRO A 134 4.12 -7.61 -0.33
C PRO A 134 2.99 -7.10 0.57
N VAL A 135 3.31 -6.93 1.85
CA VAL A 135 2.41 -6.34 2.84
C VAL A 135 2.92 -4.95 3.20
N LEU A 136 2.05 -3.94 3.11
CA LEU A 136 2.35 -2.53 3.36
C LEU A 136 1.67 -2.05 4.64
N ALA A 137 2.31 -1.11 5.32
CA ALA A 137 1.78 -0.46 6.51
C ALA A 137 1.09 0.86 6.14
N GLY A 138 -0.16 1.04 6.60
CA GLY A 138 -0.79 2.35 6.66
C GLY A 138 -0.18 3.16 7.79
N VAL A 139 0.45 4.28 7.44
CA VAL A 139 1.15 5.17 8.36
C VAL A 139 0.34 6.45 8.54
N CYS A 140 0.05 6.80 9.80
CA CYS A 140 -0.46 8.11 10.17
C CYS A 140 0.71 9.10 10.21
N ALA A 141 0.93 9.81 9.09
CA ALA A 141 2.06 10.73 8.95
C ALA A 141 1.93 12.00 9.80
N THR A 142 0.70 12.43 10.09
CA THR A 142 0.39 13.63 10.87
C THR A 142 0.41 13.38 12.38
N ASP A 143 0.82 12.19 12.83
CA ASP A 143 0.92 11.86 14.25
C ASP A 143 2.01 12.72 14.94
N PRO A 144 1.61 13.66 15.83
CA PRO A 144 2.55 14.62 16.41
C PRO A 144 3.50 14.00 17.44
N PHE A 145 3.25 12.75 17.87
CA PHE A 145 4.05 12.07 18.88
C PHE A 145 5.05 11.08 18.28
N ARG A 146 5.09 10.95 16.95
CA ARG A 146 5.94 9.99 16.25
C ARG A 146 7.06 10.69 15.48
N ARG A 147 8.28 10.22 15.71
CA ARG A 147 9.44 10.58 14.90
C ARG A 147 9.46 9.69 13.65
N MET A 148 8.95 10.21 12.53
CA MET A 148 8.75 9.42 11.30
C MET A 148 10.01 8.69 10.81
N ASP A 149 11.20 9.29 10.93
CA ASP A 149 12.44 8.63 10.50
C ASP A 149 12.75 7.35 11.29
N HIS A 150 12.41 7.35 12.59
CA HIS A 150 12.55 6.16 13.44
C HIS A 150 11.42 5.17 13.17
N PHE A 151 10.20 5.66 13.02
CA PHE A 151 9.03 4.82 12.80
C PHE A 151 9.11 4.06 11.48
N LEU A 152 9.53 4.69 10.39
CA LEU A 152 9.70 4.02 9.10
C LEU A 152 10.79 2.93 9.14
N LYS A 153 11.89 3.14 9.87
CA LYS A 153 12.90 2.11 10.11
C LYS A 153 12.36 0.95 10.94
N GLN A 154 11.48 1.24 11.90
CA GLN A 154 10.77 0.21 12.67
C GLN A 154 9.83 -0.60 11.75
N VAL A 155 9.05 0.06 10.90
CA VAL A 155 8.17 -0.57 9.90
C VAL A 155 8.98 -1.49 8.98
N GLU A 156 10.11 -1.02 8.44
CA GLU A 156 11.04 -1.83 7.64
C GLU A 156 11.55 -3.04 8.44
N SER A 157 12.00 -2.84 9.68
CA SER A 157 12.59 -3.90 10.51
C SER A 157 11.60 -5.02 10.87
N ILE A 158 10.31 -4.69 10.98
CA ILE A 158 9.24 -5.66 11.26
C ILE A 158 8.97 -6.56 10.05
N GLY A 159 9.32 -6.12 8.84
CA GLY A 159 9.22 -6.90 7.62
C GLY A 159 8.18 -6.40 6.61
N PHE A 160 7.56 -5.24 6.84
CA PHE A 160 6.72 -4.61 5.83
C PHE A 160 7.53 -4.29 4.57
N SER A 161 6.91 -4.48 3.40
CA SER A 161 7.52 -4.16 2.10
C SER A 161 7.42 -2.69 1.73
N GLY A 162 6.55 -1.94 2.39
CA GLY A 162 6.21 -0.59 1.98
C GLY A 162 5.21 0.10 2.88
N VAL A 163 4.79 1.30 2.47
CA VAL A 163 3.86 2.16 3.21
C VAL A 163 2.80 2.82 2.33
N GLN A 164 1.69 3.16 2.97
CA GLN A 164 0.61 3.99 2.45
C GLN A 164 0.27 5.07 3.49
N ASN A 165 -0.08 6.29 3.07
CA ASN A 165 -0.57 7.35 3.95
C ASN A 165 -2.01 7.04 4.39
N PHE A 166 -2.16 6.29 5.48
CA PHE A 166 -3.47 6.06 6.08
C PHE A 166 -3.32 5.88 7.60
N PRO A 167 -4.14 6.54 8.43
CA PRO A 167 -5.16 7.55 8.10
C PRO A 167 -4.61 8.77 7.37
N THR A 168 -5.44 9.40 6.53
CA THR A 168 -5.06 10.56 5.70
C THR A 168 -6.01 11.72 5.94
N VAL A 169 -5.45 12.93 5.99
CA VAL A 169 -6.23 14.17 6.09
C VAL A 169 -6.91 14.53 4.77
N GLY A 170 -6.54 13.87 3.68
CA GLY A 170 -7.19 13.96 2.37
C GLY A 170 -8.68 13.63 2.38
N LEU A 171 -9.14 12.86 3.39
CA LEU A 171 -10.55 12.52 3.60
C LEU A 171 -11.34 13.56 4.39
N PHE A 172 -10.69 14.57 4.97
CA PHE A 172 -11.36 15.71 5.59
C PHE A 172 -11.52 16.85 4.58
N ASP A 173 -12.64 17.56 4.69
CA ASP A 173 -13.00 18.71 3.86
C ASP A 173 -13.39 19.95 4.69
N GLY A 174 -13.72 21.03 3.97
CA GLY A 174 -14.23 22.28 4.53
C GLY A 174 -13.32 22.94 5.58
N ASN A 175 -13.94 23.63 6.53
CA ASN A 175 -13.24 24.36 7.59
C ASN A 175 -12.41 23.42 8.48
N PHE A 176 -12.84 22.17 8.65
CA PHE A 176 -12.09 21.23 9.48
C PHE A 176 -10.75 20.86 8.84
N ARG A 177 -10.74 20.56 7.54
CA ARG A 177 -9.49 20.34 6.79
C ARG A 177 -8.58 21.57 6.84
N GLN A 178 -9.14 22.76 6.62
CA GLN A 178 -8.36 24.00 6.68
C GLN A 178 -7.69 24.18 8.05
N ASN A 179 -8.45 23.98 9.14
CA ASN A 179 -7.90 24.06 10.50
C ASN A 179 -6.77 23.06 10.74
N LEU A 180 -6.88 21.83 10.21
CA LEU A 180 -5.81 20.82 10.32
C LEU A 180 -4.53 21.28 9.59
N GLU A 181 -4.66 21.80 8.37
CA GLU A 181 -3.54 22.34 7.61
C GLU A 181 -2.87 23.51 8.34
N GLU A 182 -3.66 24.46 8.86
CA GLU A 182 -3.17 25.65 9.56
C GLU A 182 -2.54 25.34 10.93
N THR A 183 -2.88 24.20 11.54
CA THR A 183 -2.36 23.78 12.86
C THR A 183 -1.25 22.74 12.78
N GLY A 184 -0.70 22.49 11.58
CA GLY A 184 0.46 21.63 11.39
C GLY A 184 0.14 20.13 11.27
N MET A 185 -1.11 19.77 10.96
CA MET A 185 -1.54 18.41 10.61
C MET A 185 -1.93 18.35 9.12
N GLY A 186 -1.11 18.97 8.28
CA GLY A 186 -1.37 19.11 6.86
C GLY A 186 -0.98 17.90 6.01
N TYR A 187 -1.54 17.80 4.82
CA TYR A 187 -1.24 16.73 3.86
C TYR A 187 0.23 16.73 3.41
N ASN A 188 0.92 17.87 3.49
CA ASN A 188 2.35 17.95 3.19
C ASN A 188 3.19 17.00 4.08
N LEU A 189 2.78 16.73 5.32
CA LEU A 189 3.47 15.76 6.18
C LEU A 189 3.33 14.33 5.66
N GLU A 190 2.21 14.01 5.02
CA GLU A 190 2.03 12.73 4.32
C GLU A 190 2.98 12.63 3.12
N VAL A 191 3.07 13.68 2.31
CA VAL A 191 4.00 13.76 1.17
C VAL A 191 5.46 13.60 1.65
N GLU A 192 5.86 14.30 2.72
CA GLU A 192 7.20 14.18 3.30
C GLU A 192 7.49 12.77 3.83
N THR A 193 6.50 12.12 4.46
CA THR A 193 6.64 10.75 4.97
C THR A 193 6.83 9.76 3.83
N ILE A 194 6.10 9.94 2.72
CA ILE A 194 6.28 9.14 1.50
C ILE A 194 7.67 9.37 0.91
N GLN A 195 8.15 10.61 0.85
CA GLN A 195 9.52 10.90 0.39
C GLN A 195 10.57 10.17 1.23
N LYS A 196 10.41 10.19 2.55
CA LYS A 196 11.32 9.50 3.49
C LYS A 196 11.28 7.99 3.31
N ALA A 197 10.09 7.41 3.14
CA ALA A 197 9.94 5.99 2.89
C ALA A 197 10.58 5.57 1.56
N HIS A 198 10.37 6.35 0.51
CA HIS A 198 11.02 6.15 -0.78
C HIS A 198 12.55 6.16 -0.65
N LYS A 199 13.13 7.15 0.06
CA LYS A 199 14.58 7.22 0.32
C LYS A 199 15.14 6.01 1.09
N LEU A 200 14.33 5.36 1.93
CA LEU A 200 14.68 4.10 2.61
C LEU A 200 14.55 2.87 1.70
N GLY A 201 14.11 3.03 0.45
CA GLY A 201 13.88 1.97 -0.51
C GLY A 201 12.59 1.19 -0.30
N LEU A 202 11.71 1.66 0.59
CA LEU A 202 10.39 1.05 0.82
C LEU A 202 9.46 1.32 -0.39
N LEU A 203 8.63 0.34 -0.72
CA LEU A 203 7.55 0.55 -1.69
C LEU A 203 6.56 1.59 -1.16
N THR A 204 6.14 2.52 -2.01
CA THR A 204 5.25 3.62 -1.63
C THR A 204 3.98 3.61 -2.48
N THR A 205 2.83 3.52 -1.82
CA THR A 205 1.53 3.44 -2.49
C THR A 205 0.53 4.50 -2.00
N PRO A 206 0.86 5.80 -2.01
CA PRO A 206 0.02 6.81 -1.38
C PRO A 206 -1.35 6.98 -2.05
N TYR A 207 -2.34 7.32 -1.23
CA TYR A 207 -3.58 7.95 -1.68
C TYR A 207 -3.33 9.40 -2.08
N ALA A 208 -3.98 9.83 -3.16
CA ALA A 208 -4.11 11.23 -3.55
C ALA A 208 -5.56 11.52 -3.97
N PHE A 209 -6.07 12.70 -3.62
CA PHE A 209 -7.48 13.06 -3.79
C PHE A 209 -7.73 14.06 -4.93
N ASN A 210 -6.67 14.73 -5.39
CA ASN A 210 -6.73 15.67 -6.51
C ASN A 210 -5.43 15.66 -7.32
N GLN A 211 -5.45 16.36 -8.46
CA GLN A 211 -4.30 16.43 -9.36
C GLN A 211 -3.05 17.01 -8.70
N ARG A 212 -3.20 18.02 -7.82
CA ARG A 212 -2.07 18.65 -7.14
C ARG A 212 -1.36 17.65 -6.23
N GLU A 213 -2.12 16.97 -5.39
CA GLU A 213 -1.60 15.95 -4.46
C GLU A 213 -0.95 14.78 -5.23
N ALA A 214 -1.53 14.36 -6.35
CA ALA A 214 -0.94 13.32 -7.19
C ALA A 214 0.41 13.76 -7.79
N ILE A 215 0.52 15.02 -8.25
CA ILE A 215 1.79 15.58 -8.74
C ILE A 215 2.82 15.67 -7.61
N GLU A 216 2.42 16.09 -6.42
CA GLU A 216 3.30 16.17 -5.24
C GLU A 216 3.82 14.78 -4.84
N MET A 217 2.95 13.77 -4.79
CA MET A 217 3.34 12.38 -4.52
C MET A 217 4.28 11.83 -5.59
N ALA A 218 4.01 12.09 -6.88
CA ALA A 218 4.89 11.66 -7.97
C ALA A 218 6.29 12.30 -7.88
N LYS A 219 6.37 13.59 -7.53
CA LYS A 219 7.64 14.33 -7.39
C LYS A 219 8.53 13.78 -6.30
N VAL A 220 7.95 13.23 -5.22
CA VAL A 220 8.72 12.67 -4.11
C VAL A 220 9.10 11.21 -4.30
N GLY A 221 8.76 10.61 -5.43
CA GLY A 221 9.12 9.23 -5.78
C GLY A 221 8.07 8.19 -5.40
N ALA A 222 6.79 8.56 -5.28
CA ALA A 222 5.73 7.57 -5.08
C ALA A 222 5.73 6.53 -6.21
N ASP A 223 5.84 5.24 -5.87
CA ASP A 223 5.91 4.17 -6.86
C ASP A 223 4.55 3.89 -7.50
N ILE A 224 3.47 3.96 -6.70
CA ILE A 224 2.08 3.77 -7.13
C ILE A 224 1.22 4.85 -6.48
N ILE A 225 0.44 5.58 -7.27
CA ILE A 225 -0.52 6.56 -6.74
C ILE A 225 -1.93 5.97 -6.82
N VAL A 226 -2.60 5.89 -5.67
CA VAL A 226 -3.99 5.45 -5.58
C VAL A 226 -4.90 6.67 -5.61
N ALA A 227 -5.56 6.90 -6.73
CA ALA A 227 -6.54 7.98 -6.86
C ALA A 227 -7.77 7.67 -5.99
N HIS A 228 -7.93 8.37 -4.87
CA HIS A 228 -8.97 8.07 -3.88
C HIS A 228 -10.23 8.89 -4.17
N MET A 229 -11.33 8.20 -4.51
CA MET A 229 -12.60 8.82 -4.92
C MET A 229 -13.56 9.10 -3.75
N GLY A 230 -13.04 9.43 -2.56
CA GLY A 230 -13.85 9.56 -1.34
C GLY A 230 -14.38 8.22 -0.79
N LEU A 231 -15.32 8.29 0.14
CA LEU A 231 -15.81 7.13 0.89
C LEU A 231 -16.70 6.23 0.00
N THR A 232 -16.34 4.95 -0.10
CA THR A 232 -17.14 3.99 -0.88
C THR A 232 -18.53 3.79 -0.29
N THR A 233 -19.56 4.07 -1.08
CA THR A 233 -20.95 3.82 -0.73
C THR A 233 -21.34 2.43 -1.21
N THR A 234 -21.15 1.40 -0.37
CA THR A 234 -21.88 0.11 -0.42
C THR A 234 -21.36 -0.85 0.65
N GLY A 235 -22.26 -1.72 1.15
CA GLY A 235 -22.00 -2.66 2.25
C GLY A 235 -22.88 -2.37 3.47
N SER A 236 -23.07 -3.35 4.36
CA SER A 236 -23.95 -3.23 5.54
C SER A 236 -23.56 -2.12 6.53
N ILE A 237 -22.36 -1.54 6.40
CA ILE A 237 -21.77 -0.52 7.29
C ILE A 237 -21.23 0.70 6.49
N GLY A 238 -21.44 0.75 5.17
CA GLY A 238 -20.99 1.86 4.32
C GLY A 238 -21.79 3.16 4.54
N ALA A 239 -21.22 4.31 4.17
CA ALA A 239 -21.96 5.58 4.25
C ALA A 239 -23.13 5.61 3.26
N LYS A 240 -24.20 6.34 3.64
CA LYS A 240 -25.41 6.46 2.83
C LYS A 240 -25.25 7.41 1.63
N ASN A 241 -24.32 8.36 1.72
CA ASN A 241 -24.02 9.35 0.68
C ASN A 241 -22.52 9.33 0.37
N CYS A 242 -22.17 9.36 -0.91
CA CYS A 242 -20.80 9.49 -1.39
C CYS A 242 -20.43 10.97 -1.30
N CYS A 243 -19.52 11.34 -0.40
CA CYS A 243 -18.94 12.67 -0.40
C CYS A 243 -17.75 12.65 -1.34
N PHE A 244 -17.95 13.19 -2.53
CA PHE A 244 -16.85 13.54 -3.42
C PHE A 244 -16.20 14.83 -2.88
N PRO A 245 -14.88 14.86 -2.67
CA PRO A 245 -14.17 16.11 -2.42
C PRO A 245 -14.19 17.02 -3.67
#